data_AF-A0A0C9TU52-F1
#
_entry.id   AF-A0A0C9TU52-F1
#
_cell.length_a   1.000
_cell.length_b   1.000
_cell.length_c   1.000
_cell.angle_alpha   90.00
_cell.angle_beta   90.00
_cell.angle_gamma   90.00
#
_symmetry.space_group_name_H-M   'P 1'
#
loop_
_entity.id
_entity.type
_entity.pdbx_description
1 polymer ?
#
loop_
_entity_poly.entity_id
_entity_poly.type
_entity_poly.pdbx_seq_one_letter_code
_entity_poly.pdbx_strand_id
1 'polypeptide(L)'
;QLFSDSNPDLYELSCGTLLSCKALGKQSLQLIDITDILSVVGMVPHSPKLPSGVIENWFFVVEKSGLEIANSGPEADDGGDEPEG
;
A
#
# COMPACT_ATOMS: atom_id res chain seq x y z
N GLN A 1 -2.12 13.34 -1.48
CA GLN A 1 -1.05 12.35 -1.65
C GLN A 1 -0.29 12.23 -0.32
N LEU A 2 -0.26 11.04 0.30
CA LEU A 2 0.32 10.83 1.65
C LEU A 2 1.84 10.57 1.63
N PHE A 3 2.33 10.00 0.52
CA PHE A 3 3.74 9.67 0.27
C PHE A 3 4.24 10.41 -0.97
N SER A 4 5.53 10.72 -1.06
CA SER A 4 6.12 11.32 -2.26
C SER A 4 6.06 10.37 -3.46
N ASP A 5 6.38 10.88 -4.64
CA ASP A 5 6.74 10.04 -5.78
C ASP A 5 8.02 9.24 -5.48
N SER A 6 8.25 8.19 -6.27
CA SER A 6 9.45 7.35 -6.14
C SER A 6 10.71 8.15 -6.47
N ASN A 7 11.77 7.93 -5.69
CA ASN A 7 13.08 8.50 -5.99
C ASN A 7 13.66 7.89 -7.27
N PRO A 8 13.95 8.68 -8.31
CA PRO A 8 14.47 8.17 -9.58
C PRO A 8 15.87 7.57 -9.44
N ASP A 9 16.74 8.15 -8.59
CA ASP A 9 18.10 7.66 -8.40
C ASP A 9 18.10 6.29 -7.73
N LEU A 10 17.27 6.10 -6.70
CA LEU A 10 17.15 4.80 -6.03
C LEU A 10 16.56 3.73 -6.96
N TYR A 11 15.61 4.12 -7.81
CA TYR A 11 15.05 3.24 -8.81
C TYR A 11 16.12 2.82 -9.84
N GLU A 12 16.89 3.78 -10.38
CA GLU A 12 17.98 3.51 -11.33
C GLU A 12 19.10 2.65 -10.70
N LEU A 13 19.54 2.98 -9.48
CA LEU A 13 20.55 2.21 -8.75
C LEU A 13 20.11 0.77 -8.47
N SER A 14 18.80 0.54 -8.34
CA SER A 14 18.23 -0.80 -8.18
C SER A 14 17.99 -1.51 -9.53
N CYS A 15 18.48 -0.96 -10.64
CA CYS A 15 18.21 -1.45 -12.00
C CYS A 15 16.70 -1.56 -12.30
N GLY A 16 15.91 -0.62 -11.81
CA GLY A 16 14.46 -0.60 -11.99
C GLY A 16 13.69 -1.59 -11.11
N THR A 17 14.30 -2.11 -10.04
CA THR A 17 13.68 -3.15 -9.20
C THR A 17 12.89 -2.59 -8.03
N LEU A 18 13.37 -1.50 -7.42
CA LEU A 18 12.84 -1.00 -6.14
C LEU A 18 12.25 0.39 -6.29
N LEU A 19 10.98 0.52 -5.94
CA LEU A 19 10.34 1.81 -5.73
C LEU A 19 10.57 2.27 -4.29
N SER A 20 10.93 3.54 -4.11
CA SER A 20 11.22 4.10 -2.78
C SER A 20 10.67 5.52 -2.63
N CYS A 21 9.91 5.79 -1.58
CA CYS A 21 9.29 7.10 -1.34
C CYS A 21 9.43 7.59 0.11
N LYS A 22 9.10 8.87 0.35
CA LYS A 22 9.07 9.49 1.69
C LYS A 22 7.64 9.64 2.19
N ALA A 23 7.45 9.52 3.50
CA ALA A 23 6.22 9.98 4.14
C ALA A 23 6.18 11.52 4.17
N LEU A 24 5.04 12.11 3.78
CA LEU A 24 4.86 13.57 3.78
C LEU A 24 4.31 14.14 5.11
N GLY A 25 4.03 13.24 6.08
CA GLY A 25 3.69 13.60 7.45
C GLY A 25 2.18 13.74 7.72
N LYS A 26 1.83 14.32 8.87
CA LYS A 26 0.42 14.39 9.31
C LYS A 26 -0.44 15.34 8.48
N GLN A 27 0.16 16.38 7.91
CA GLN A 27 -0.56 17.38 7.11
C GLN A 27 -1.05 16.81 5.76
N SER A 28 -0.47 15.71 5.32
CA SER A 28 -0.85 15.02 4.08
C SER A 28 -1.80 13.84 4.30
N LEU A 29 -2.33 13.65 5.52
CA LEU A 29 -3.36 12.65 5.80
C LEU A 29 -4.63 12.97 5.01
N GLN A 30 -5.25 11.92 4.47
CA GLN A 30 -6.46 12.02 3.65
C GLN A 30 -7.50 11.04 4.17
N LEU A 31 -8.77 11.44 4.12
CA LEU A 31 -9.89 10.54 4.29
C LEU A 31 -10.21 9.93 2.93
N ILE A 32 -10.28 8.61 2.87
CA ILE A 32 -10.68 7.86 1.67
C ILE A 32 -11.83 6.94 2.05
N ASP A 33 -12.79 6.73 1.14
CA ASP A 33 -13.76 5.66 1.32
C ASP A 33 -13.05 4.31 1.20
N ILE A 34 -13.42 3.35 2.04
CA ILE A 34 -12.85 2.02 1.99
C ILE A 34 -13.17 1.32 0.67
N THR A 35 -14.31 1.65 0.04
CA THR A 35 -14.70 1.10 -1.26
C THR A 35 -13.85 1.61 -2.42
N ASP A 36 -13.12 2.70 -2.23
CA ASP A 36 -12.22 3.27 -3.25
C ASP A 36 -10.82 2.61 -3.22
N ILE A 37 -10.54 1.73 -2.25
CA ILE A 37 -9.25 1.04 -2.13
C ILE A 37 -9.18 -0.09 -3.17
N LEU A 38 -8.36 0.10 -4.20
CA LEU A 38 -8.18 -0.89 -5.27
C LEU A 38 -7.11 -1.95 -4.95
N SER A 39 -6.07 -1.58 -4.20
CA SER A 39 -4.95 -2.46 -3.85
C SER A 39 -4.26 -1.96 -2.59
N VAL A 40 -3.51 -2.84 -1.93
CA VAL A 40 -2.68 -2.51 -0.76
C VAL A 40 -1.24 -2.89 -1.01
N VAL A 41 -0.33 -2.01 -0.58
CA VAL A 41 1.11 -2.22 -0.65
C VAL A 41 1.69 -2.25 0.76
N GLY A 42 2.75 -3.03 0.94
CA GLY A 42 3.61 -2.95 2.10
C GLY A 42 4.57 -1.76 1.99
N MET A 43 4.66 -0.97 3.05
CA MET A 43 5.62 0.13 3.17
C MET A 43 6.73 -0.28 4.14
N VAL A 44 7.88 -0.72 3.62
CA VAL A 44 8.97 -1.25 4.46
C VAL A 44 9.99 -0.14 4.74
N PRO A 45 10.17 0.30 6.00
CA PRO A 45 11.08 1.39 6.33
C PRO A 45 12.55 1.00 6.09
N HIS A 46 13.32 1.93 5.55
CA HIS A 46 14.78 1.81 5.42
C HIS A 46 15.45 3.19 5.40
N SER A 47 16.79 3.21 5.49
CA SER A 47 17.57 4.45 5.48
C SER A 47 18.80 4.35 4.57
N PRO A 48 18.64 4.55 3.25
CA PRO A 48 19.73 4.38 2.29
C PRO A 48 20.65 5.61 2.32
N LYS A 49 21.92 5.39 1.97
CA LYS A 49 22.83 6.49 1.62
C LYS A 49 22.60 6.86 0.15
N LEU A 50 22.07 8.06 -0.08
CA LEU A 50 21.82 8.58 -1.43
C LEU A 50 23.12 8.93 -2.17
N PRO A 51 23.08 9.11 -3.51
CA PRO A 51 24.23 9.60 -4.28
C PRO A 51 24.80 10.93 -3.76
N SER A 52 23.95 11.78 -3.19
CA SER A 52 24.35 13.02 -2.51
C SER A 52 25.23 12.80 -1.27
N GLY A 53 25.37 11.56 -0.80
CA GLY A 53 26.07 11.18 0.41
C GLY A 53 25.23 11.26 1.68
N VAL A 54 24.01 11.79 1.60
CA VAL A 54 23.09 11.95 2.73
C VAL A 54 22.36 10.65 3.02
N ILE A 55 22.25 10.30 4.30
CA ILE A 55 21.39 9.20 4.77
C ILE A 55 20.07 9.80 5.20
N GLU A 56 18.98 9.29 4.64
CA GLU A 56 17.63 9.77 4.92
C GLU A 56 16.67 8.59 5.17
N ASN A 57 15.51 8.84 5.75
CA ASN A 57 14.49 7.81 5.94
C ASN A 57 13.57 7.71 4.72
N TRP A 58 13.38 6.48 4.24
CA TRP A 58 12.58 6.12 3.08
C TRP A 58 11.76 4.86 3.37
N PHE A 59 10.84 4.55 2.47
CA PHE A 59 10.10 3.29 2.47
C PHE A 59 10.25 2.61 1.12
N PHE A 60 10.53 1.30 1.12
CA PHE A 60 10.30 0.49 -0.07
C PHE A 60 8.81 0.27 -0.25
N VAL A 61 8.34 0.39 -1.49
CA VAL A 61 6.97 0.04 -1.87
C VAL A 61 6.96 -1.39 -2.40
N VAL A 62 6.27 -2.27 -1.70
CA VAL A 62 6.21 -3.70 -2.03
C VAL A 62 4.77 -4.09 -2.28
N GLU A 63 4.49 -4.70 -3.42
CA GLU A 63 3.18 -5.27 -3.69
C GLU A 63 2.90 -6.40 -2.68
N LYS A 64 1.75 -6.33 -2.00
CA LYS A 64 1.33 -7.38 -1.07
C LYS A 64 0.32 -8.29 -1.77
N SER A 65 0.79 -9.40 -2.33
CA SER A 65 -0.07 -10.45 -2.88
C SER A 65 -0.97 -10.98 -1.76
N GLY A 66 -2.29 -10.78 -1.84
CA GLY A 66 -3.22 -11.31 -0.84
C GLY A 66 -4.51 -10.52 -0.58
N LEU A 67 -4.72 -9.35 -1.20
CA LEU A 67 -6.00 -8.63 -1.06
C LEU A 67 -7.17 -9.38 -1.71
N GLU A 68 -6.88 -10.16 -2.76
CA GLU A 68 -7.84 -11.00 -3.51
C GLU A 68 -8.64 -11.97 -2.62
N ILE A 69 -8.11 -12.37 -1.46
CA ILE A 69 -8.71 -13.39 -0.57
C ILE A 69 -9.80 -12.77 0.35
N ALA A 70 -9.88 -11.44 0.45
CA ALA A 70 -10.82 -10.77 1.36
C ALA A 70 -12.25 -10.61 0.81
N ASN A 71 -12.44 -10.74 -0.51
CA ASN A 71 -13.76 -10.58 -1.14
C ASN A 71 -14.64 -11.84 -1.10
N SER A 72 -14.12 -12.96 -0.60
CA SER A 72 -14.89 -14.20 -0.41
C SER A 72 -15.37 -14.32 1.05
N GLY A 73 -16.09 -13.31 1.54
CA GLY A 73 -16.92 -13.50 2.73
C GLY A 73 -18.05 -14.50 2.41
N PRO A 74 -18.52 -15.32 3.36
CA PRO A 74 -19.65 -16.20 3.11
C PRO A 74 -20.84 -15.34 2.67
N GLU A 75 -21.43 -15.69 1.53
CA GLU A 75 -22.73 -15.15 1.14
C GLU A 75 -23.68 -15.36 2.32
N ALA A 76 -24.45 -14.31 2.66
CA ALA A 76 -25.44 -14.43 3.71
C ALA A 76 -26.34 -15.62 3.38
N ASP A 77 -26.36 -16.60 4.27
CA ASP A 77 -27.33 -17.69 4.28
C ASP A 77 -28.71 -17.02 4.45
N ASP A 78 -29.39 -16.76 3.34
CA ASP A 78 -30.80 -16.35 3.33
C ASP A 78 -31.60 -17.58 3.74
N GLY A 79 -31.59 -17.84 5.05
CA GLY A 79 -32.38 -18.86 5.70
C GLY A 79 -33.85 -18.62 5.39
N GLY A 80 -34.31 -19.26 4.32
CA GLY A 80 -35.71 -19.36 3.97
C GLY A 80 -36.42 -20.14 5.06
N ASP A 81 -37.02 -19.44 6.02
CA ASP A 81 -38.03 -20.00 6.90
C ASP A 81 -39.24 -20.38 6.03
N GLU A 82 -39.34 -21.65 5.69
CA GLU A 82 -40.53 -22.23 5.07
C GLU A 82 -41.64 -22.29 6.15
N PRO A 83 -42.81 -21.64 5.98
CA PRO A 83 -43.89 -21.78 6.94
C PRO A 83 -44.53 -23.16 6.78
N GLU A 84 -44.40 -24.01 7.80
CA GLU A 84 -45.20 -25.23 7.91
C GLU A 84 -46.68 -24.86 8.03
N GLY A 85 -47.49 -25.33 7.07
CA GLY A 85 -48.95 -25.23 7.04
C GLY A 85 -49.57 -26.39 6.28
#